data_AF-A0A059WFP8-F1
#
_entry.id   AF-A0A059WFP8-F1
#
_cell.length_a   1.000
_cell.length_b   1.000
_cell.length_c   1.000
_cell.angle_alpha   90.00
_cell.angle_beta   90.00
_cell.angle_gamma   90.00
#
_symmetry.space_group_name_H-M   'P 1'
#
loop_
_entity.id
_entity.type
_entity.pdbx_description
1 polymer ?
#
loop_
_entity_poly.entity_id
_entity_poly.type
_entity_poly.pdbx_seq_one_letter_code
_entity_poly.pdbx_strand_id
1 'polypeptide(L)'
;DTFSLIEHLQGLSQAVPRHTIREILDSSHQKKLMLGDQHQLVRFSIKPRHVERITHAQRLMSTLRVRCSERPPLSLWAGWVLERPIFRNFIIFLIFLNTVVLMVEIELLESANTRLEPLKLTLEVAAWFILLVFILEVLLMWLSSFFLFWKNAWN
;
A
#
# COMPACT_ATOMS: atom_id res chain seq x y z
N ASP A 1 -12.05 -32.89 -8.89
CA ASP A 1 -11.73 -33.36 -10.25
C ASP A 1 -12.94 -33.74 -11.12
N THR A 2 -14.17 -33.46 -10.67
CA THR A 2 -15.41 -33.80 -11.40
C THR A 2 -15.92 -32.67 -12.33
N PHE A 3 -15.45 -31.44 -12.15
CA PHE A 3 -15.89 -30.28 -12.96
C PHE A 3 -15.28 -30.23 -14.37
N SER A 4 -14.09 -30.81 -14.57
CA SER A 4 -13.39 -30.77 -15.86
C SER A 4 -14.00 -31.68 -16.93
N LEU A 5 -14.75 -32.71 -16.53
CA LEU A 5 -15.35 -33.71 -17.43
C LEU A 5 -16.69 -33.26 -18.03
N ILE A 6 -17.47 -32.48 -17.28
CA ILE A 6 -18.74 -31.90 -17.76
C ILE A 6 -18.46 -30.76 -18.76
N GLU A 7 -17.41 -29.97 -18.50
CA GLU A 7 -17.00 -28.83 -19.32
C GLU A 7 -16.46 -29.27 -20.70
N HIS A 8 -15.87 -30.46 -20.79
CA HIS A 8 -15.40 -31.01 -22.07
C HIS A 8 -16.55 -31.55 -22.94
N LEU A 9 -17.63 -32.08 -22.35
CA LEU A 9 -18.81 -32.57 -23.09
C LEU A 9 -19.74 -31.43 -23.54
N GLN A 10 -19.74 -30.28 -22.86
CA GLN A 10 -20.40 -29.05 -23.33
C GLN A 10 -19.61 -28.29 -24.42
N GLY A 11 -18.35 -28.65 -24.64
CA GLY A 11 -17.41 -27.98 -25.55
C GLY A 11 -17.75 -28.03 -27.05
N LEU A 12 -18.86 -28.65 -27.46
CA LEU A 12 -19.31 -28.70 -28.86
C LEU A 12 -20.27 -27.57 -29.26
N SER A 13 -20.82 -26.80 -28.32
CA SER A 13 -21.79 -25.72 -28.62
C SER A 13 -21.47 -24.36 -27.97
N GLN A 14 -20.45 -24.27 -27.11
CA GLN A 14 -20.27 -23.08 -26.28
C GLN A 14 -19.26 -22.13 -26.93
N ALA A 15 -19.73 -20.98 -27.42
CA ALA A 15 -18.87 -19.90 -27.88
C ALA A 15 -17.81 -19.59 -26.80
N VAL A 16 -16.54 -19.75 -27.15
CA VAL A 16 -15.42 -19.54 -26.23
C VAL A 16 -15.38 -18.05 -25.85
N PRO A 17 -15.40 -17.69 -24.55
CA PRO A 17 -15.33 -16.29 -24.14
C PRO A 17 -13.97 -15.72 -24.54
N ARG A 18 -13.97 -14.81 -25.53
CA ARG A 18 -12.77 -14.20 -26.10
C ARG A 18 -12.29 -12.96 -25.34
N HIS A 19 -13.19 -12.31 -24.59
CA HIS A 19 -12.91 -11.02 -23.97
C HIS A 19 -12.80 -11.11 -22.45
N THR A 20 -11.79 -10.42 -21.92
CA THR A 20 -11.52 -10.33 -20.47
C THR A 20 -12.05 -9.01 -19.92
N ILE A 21 -12.44 -8.97 -18.64
CA ILE A 21 -12.91 -7.74 -17.94
C ILE A 21 -11.95 -6.55 -18.15
N ARG A 22 -10.65 -6.80 -18.25
CA ARG A 22 -9.63 -5.77 -18.50
C ARG A 22 -9.85 -5.03 -19.83
N GLU A 23 -10.27 -5.73 -20.88
CA GLU A 23 -10.52 -5.17 -22.21
C GLU A 23 -11.81 -4.35 -22.27
N ILE A 24 -12.79 -4.68 -21.42
CA ILE A 24 -14.04 -3.92 -21.31
C ILE A 24 -13.83 -2.62 -20.54
N LEU A 25 -12.90 -2.63 -19.58
CA LEU A 25 -12.58 -1.46 -18.78
C LEU A 25 -11.71 -0.44 -19.54
N ASP A 26 -11.06 -0.86 -20.62
CA ASP A 26 -10.28 0.02 -21.48
C ASP A 26 -11.21 0.74 -22.48
N SER A 27 -11.29 2.06 -22.35
CA SER A 27 -12.19 2.89 -23.16
C SER A 27 -11.96 2.80 -24.67
N SER A 28 -10.73 2.43 -25.09
CA SER A 28 -10.37 2.26 -26.51
C SER A 28 -10.95 0.97 -27.09
N HIS A 29 -10.81 -0.14 -26.36
CA HIS A 29 -11.31 -1.46 -26.73
C HIS A 29 -12.82 -1.58 -26.52
N GLN A 30 -13.38 -0.92 -25.50
CA GLN A 30 -14.81 -0.90 -25.22
C GLN A 30 -15.61 -0.35 -26.40
N LYS A 31 -15.18 0.77 -27.00
CA LYS A 31 -15.88 1.35 -28.17
C LYS A 31 -15.86 0.38 -29.36
N LYS A 32 -14.74 -0.31 -29.58
CA LYS A 32 -14.58 -1.31 -30.65
C LYS A 32 -15.46 -2.54 -30.42
N LEU A 33 -15.64 -2.95 -29.17
CA LEU A 33 -16.55 -4.03 -28.76
C LEU A 33 -18.02 -3.63 -28.92
N MET A 34 -18.40 -2.41 -28.53
CA MET A 34 -19.77 -1.91 -28.69
C MET A 34 -20.18 -1.69 -30.15
N LEU A 35 -19.21 -1.45 -31.05
CA LEU A 35 -19.42 -1.39 -32.50
C LEU A 35 -19.51 -2.78 -33.15
N GLY A 36 -19.10 -3.84 -32.44
CA GLY A 36 -19.15 -5.22 -32.90
C GLY A 36 -20.41 -5.96 -32.46
N ASP A 37 -20.32 -7.29 -32.43
CA ASP A 37 -21.44 -8.17 -32.07
C ASP A 37 -21.79 -8.05 -30.56
N GLN A 38 -23.07 -7.80 -30.26
CA GLN A 38 -23.55 -7.51 -28.90
C GLN A 38 -23.58 -8.74 -27.98
N HIS A 39 -23.54 -9.96 -28.54
CA HIS A 39 -23.71 -11.22 -27.80
C HIS A 39 -22.40 -11.91 -27.41
N GLN A 40 -21.29 -11.18 -27.34
CA GLN A 40 -19.99 -11.76 -26.99
C GLN A 40 -19.88 -12.09 -25.50
N LEU A 41 -19.42 -13.31 -25.22
CA LEU A 41 -19.24 -13.81 -23.86
C LEU A 41 -17.97 -13.24 -23.22
N VAL A 42 -18.11 -12.77 -21.98
CA VAL A 42 -17.02 -12.20 -21.19
C VAL A 42 -16.56 -13.21 -20.15
N ARG A 43 -15.24 -13.42 -20.08
CA ARG A 43 -14.65 -14.28 -19.05
C ARG A 43 -14.55 -13.52 -17.72
N PHE A 44 -15.33 -13.96 -16.73
CA PHE A 44 -15.21 -13.48 -15.35
C PHE A 44 -14.11 -14.24 -14.60
N SER A 45 -13.12 -13.52 -14.08
CA SER A 45 -12.11 -14.09 -13.19
C SER A 45 -12.61 -14.06 -11.75
N ILE A 46 -13.18 -15.17 -11.30
CA ILE A 46 -13.59 -15.34 -9.90
C ILE A 46 -12.34 -15.63 -9.06
N LYS A 47 -12.05 -14.79 -8.05
CA LYS A 47 -10.98 -15.09 -7.10
C LYS A 47 -11.49 -16.06 -6.02
N PRO A 48 -10.70 -17.06 -5.59
CA PRO A 48 -11.06 -17.94 -4.50
C PRO A 48 -11.24 -17.13 -3.20
N ARG A 49 -12.25 -17.53 -2.41
CA ARG A 49 -12.59 -16.90 -1.13
C ARG A 49 -11.39 -17.00 -0.19
N HIS A 50 -10.85 -15.86 0.23
CA HIS A 50 -9.75 -15.84 1.20
C HIS A 50 -10.30 -16.16 2.59
N VAL A 51 -9.70 -17.14 3.25
CA VAL A 51 -10.06 -17.60 4.61
C VAL A 51 -9.42 -16.72 5.69
N GLU A 52 -8.41 -15.92 5.31
CA GLU A 52 -7.65 -15.05 6.22
C GLU A 52 -8.25 -13.64 6.38
N ARG A 53 -7.81 -12.93 7.43
CA ARG A 53 -8.20 -11.55 7.71
C ARG A 53 -7.67 -10.62 6.62
N ILE A 54 -8.56 -10.22 5.70
CA ILE A 54 -8.21 -9.36 4.58
C ILE A 54 -7.73 -8.00 5.09
N THR A 55 -6.47 -7.66 4.81
CA THR A 55 -5.89 -6.37 5.20
C THR A 55 -6.39 -5.25 4.28
N HIS A 56 -6.32 -4.00 4.73
CA HIS A 56 -6.84 -2.87 3.96
C HIS A 56 -6.13 -2.74 2.60
N ALA A 57 -4.81 -2.98 2.55
CA ALA A 57 -4.03 -3.01 1.32
C ALA A 57 -4.51 -4.13 0.38
N GLN A 58 -4.75 -5.33 0.90
CA GLN A 58 -5.31 -6.45 0.12
C GLN A 58 -6.70 -6.13 -0.44
N ARG A 59 -7.56 -5.45 0.33
CA ARG A 59 -8.85 -4.95 -0.18
C ARG A 59 -8.66 -3.98 -1.33
N LEU A 60 -7.75 -3.02 -1.20
CA LEU A 60 -7.46 -2.04 -2.25
C LEU A 60 -6.90 -2.70 -3.53
N MET A 61 -6.01 -3.70 -3.38
CA MET A 61 -5.52 -4.51 -4.51
C MET A 61 -6.62 -5.36 -5.15
N SER A 62 -7.65 -5.73 -4.39
CA SER A 62 -8.77 -6.51 -4.91
C SER A 62 -9.73 -5.67 -5.76
N THR A 63 -9.67 -4.34 -5.70
CA THR A 63 -10.53 -3.45 -6.49
C THR A 63 -10.25 -3.59 -7.99
N LEU A 64 -11.30 -3.81 -8.80
CA LEU A 64 -11.19 -4.04 -10.24
C LEU A 64 -10.43 -2.92 -10.98
N ARG A 65 -10.64 -1.66 -10.55
CA ARG A 65 -9.94 -0.49 -11.09
C ARG A 65 -8.42 -0.57 -10.90
N VAL A 66 -7.94 -1.12 -9.79
CA VAL A 66 -6.51 -1.30 -9.52
C VAL A 66 -5.93 -2.43 -10.37
N ARG A 67 -6.64 -3.54 -10.56
CA ARG A 67 -6.17 -4.67 -11.38
C ARG A 67 -6.10 -4.36 -12.87
N CYS A 68 -7.00 -3.51 -13.34
CA CYS A 68 -7.11 -3.16 -14.76
C CYS A 68 -6.36 -1.86 -15.11
N SER A 69 -5.80 -1.15 -14.11
CA SER A 69 -4.99 0.04 -14.36
C SER A 69 -3.55 -0.34 -14.71
N GLU A 70 -2.97 0.35 -15.69
CA GLU A 70 -1.56 0.18 -16.06
C GLU A 70 -0.59 0.74 -15.01
N ARG A 71 -1.05 1.67 -14.17
CA ARG A 71 -0.21 2.29 -13.12
C ARG A 71 -0.85 2.03 -11.76
N PRO A 72 -0.23 1.18 -10.92
CA PRO A 72 -0.73 0.99 -9.56
C PRO A 72 -0.68 2.33 -8.82
N PRO A 73 -1.76 2.75 -8.15
CA PRO A 73 -1.78 4.02 -7.44
C PRO A 73 -0.71 4.04 -6.33
N LEU A 74 -0.07 5.20 -6.13
CA LEU A 74 0.96 5.41 -5.08
C LEU A 74 0.49 5.01 -3.68
N SER A 75 -0.83 5.04 -3.44
CA SER A 75 -1.45 4.59 -2.20
C SER A 75 -1.24 3.10 -1.90
N LEU A 76 -1.10 2.25 -2.92
CA LEU A 76 -0.78 0.82 -2.74
C LEU A 76 0.68 0.62 -2.34
N TRP A 77 1.58 1.40 -2.94
CA TRP A 77 2.99 1.34 -2.58
C TRP A 77 3.20 1.83 -1.15
N ALA A 78 2.60 2.97 -0.78
CA ALA A 78 2.66 3.49 0.59
C ALA A 78 2.05 2.50 1.60
N GLY A 79 0.89 1.91 1.28
CA GLY A 79 0.26 0.88 2.12
C GLY A 79 1.14 -0.35 2.30
N TRP A 80 1.82 -0.80 1.24
CA TRP A 80 2.75 -1.92 1.31
C TRP A 80 3.98 -1.61 2.18
N VAL A 81 4.55 -0.40 2.07
CA VAL A 81 5.69 0.03 2.90
C VAL A 81 5.30 0.06 4.39
N LEU A 82 4.13 0.63 4.71
CA LEU A 82 3.61 0.73 6.08
C LEU A 82 3.30 -0.63 6.71
N GLU A 83 2.87 -1.61 5.92
CA GLU A 83 2.52 -2.96 6.41
C GLU A 83 3.76 -3.82 6.69
N ARG A 84 4.96 -3.41 6.25
CA ARG A 84 6.19 -4.16 6.50
C ARG A 84 6.59 -4.08 7.98
N PRO A 85 6.87 -5.23 8.63
CA PRO A 85 7.32 -5.25 10.02
C PRO A 85 8.67 -4.55 10.22
N ILE A 86 9.51 -4.53 9.17
CA ILE A 86 10.81 -3.84 9.18
C ILE A 86 10.61 -2.33 9.38
N PHE A 87 9.68 -1.72 8.62
CA PHE A 87 9.40 -0.29 8.73
C PHE A 87 8.81 0.06 10.10
N ARG A 88 7.85 -0.74 10.59
CA ARG A 88 7.28 -0.56 11.94
C ARG A 88 8.36 -0.64 13.02
N ASN A 89 9.23 -1.64 12.96
CA ASN A 89 10.31 -1.80 13.94
C ASN A 89 11.32 -0.64 13.86
N PHE A 90 11.59 -0.13 12.65
CA PHE A 90 12.45 1.03 12.45
C PHE A 90 11.87 2.31 13.08
N ILE A 91 10.57 2.58 12.92
CA ILE A 91 9.90 3.70 13.58
C ILE A 91 9.93 3.55 15.11
N ILE A 92 9.63 2.36 15.64
CA ILE A 92 9.71 2.10 17.08
C ILE A 92 11.13 2.36 17.60
N PHE A 93 12.15 1.88 16.88
CA PHE A 93 13.55 2.15 17.20
C PHE A 93 13.85 3.64 17.22
N LEU A 94 13.37 4.42 16.25
CA LEU A 94 13.54 5.87 16.20
C LEU A 94 12.84 6.59 17.36
N ILE A 95 11.69 6.11 17.83
CA ILE A 95 11.01 6.66 19.01
C ILE A 95 11.89 6.47 20.26
N PHE A 96 12.44 5.27 20.46
CA PHE A 96 13.38 5.02 21.55
C PHE A 96 14.64 5.88 21.42
N LEU A 97 15.22 5.95 20.23
CA LEU A 97 16.41 6.77 19.97
C LEU A 97 16.13 8.25 20.28
N ASN A 98 14.97 8.77 19.89
CA ASN A 98 14.55 10.13 20.18
C ASN A 98 14.51 10.41 21.69
N THR A 99 13.99 9.47 22.48
CA THR A 99 13.96 9.62 23.95
C THR A 99 15.35 9.65 24.57
N VAL A 100 16.29 8.86 24.04
CA VAL A 100 17.69 8.84 24.51
C VAL A 100 18.41 10.13 24.12
N VAL A 101 18.24 10.59 22.87
CA VAL A 101 18.80 11.86 22.40
C VAL A 101 18.31 13.00 23.28
N LEU A 102 17.01 13.07 23.54
CA LEU A 102 16.42 14.11 24.39
C LEU A 102 16.93 14.04 25.85
N MET A 103 17.08 12.84 26.41
CA MET A 103 17.65 12.66 27.75
C MET A 103 19.09 13.19 27.83
N VAL A 104 19.94 12.80 26.88
CA VAL A 104 21.34 13.24 26.83
C VAL A 104 21.44 14.74 26.57
N GLU A 105 20.54 15.31 25.76
CA GLU A 105 20.49 16.75 25.50
C GLU A 105 20.23 17.55 26.79
N ILE A 106 19.33 17.08 27.65
CA ILE A 106 19.02 17.71 28.94
C ILE A 106 20.22 17.65 29.89
N GLU A 107 20.82 16.48 30.07
CA GLU A 107 22.01 16.32 30.93
C GLU A 107 23.19 17.17 30.42
N LEU A 108 23.35 17.24 29.09
CA LEU A 108 24.40 18.02 28.46
C LEU A 108 24.19 19.53 28.64
N LEU A 109 22.95 20.00 28.61
CA LEU A 109 22.60 21.40 28.85
C LEU A 109 22.99 21.85 30.28
N GLU A 110 22.86 20.95 31.26
CA GLU A 110 23.27 21.19 32.64
C GLU A 110 24.80 21.17 32.80
N SER A 111 25.48 20.29 32.07
CA SER A 111 26.95 20.22 32.05
C SER A 111 27.56 21.23 31.07
N ALA A 112 27.64 22.51 31.45
CA ALA A 112 28.22 23.60 30.64
C ALA A 112 29.75 23.49 30.42
N ASN A 113 30.22 22.36 29.88
CA ASN A 113 31.61 22.07 29.57
C ASN A 113 31.91 22.33 28.08
N THR A 114 32.84 23.24 27.79
CA THR A 114 33.28 23.59 26.42
C THR A 114 33.88 22.42 25.63
N ARG A 115 34.26 21.31 26.29
CA ARG A 115 34.75 20.10 25.62
C ARG A 115 33.66 19.26 24.94
N LEU A 116 32.39 19.50 25.27
CA LEU A 116 31.25 18.72 24.78
C LEU A 116 30.47 19.42 23.65
N GLU A 117 30.96 20.56 23.16
CA GLU A 117 30.39 21.25 21.99
C GLU A 117 30.22 20.36 20.74
N PRO A 118 31.18 19.50 20.33
CA PRO A 118 30.95 18.64 19.18
C PRO A 118 29.82 17.64 19.43
N LEU A 119 29.67 17.17 20.66
CA LEU A 119 28.58 16.26 21.05
C LEU A 119 27.22 16.96 20.96
N LYS A 120 27.14 18.20 21.45
CA LYS A 120 25.94 19.04 21.35
C LYS A 120 25.48 19.22 19.90
N LEU A 121 26.42 19.55 19.01
CA LEU A 121 26.13 19.73 17.59
C LEU A 121 25.64 18.42 16.95
N THR A 122 26.27 17.28 17.28
CA THR A 122 25.81 15.98 16.77
C THR A 122 24.41 15.60 17.26
N LEU A 123 24.07 15.92 18.52
CA LEU A 123 22.72 15.68 19.06
C LEU A 123 21.68 16.54 18.36
N GLU A 124 21.98 17.82 18.13
CA GLU A 124 21.07 18.73 17.42
C GLU A 124 20.78 18.24 16.00
N VAL A 125 21.81 17.84 15.25
CA VAL A 125 21.65 17.26 13.91
C VAL A 125 20.85 15.96 13.97
N ALA A 126 21.08 15.11 14.96
CA ALA A 126 20.32 13.88 15.15
C ALA A 126 18.84 14.15 15.43
N ALA A 127 18.51 15.15 16.25
CA ALA A 127 17.13 15.54 16.55
C ALA A 127 16.40 16.03 15.28
N TRP A 128 17.04 16.89 14.47
CA TRP A 128 16.50 17.34 13.19
C TRP A 128 16.30 16.19 12.20
N PHE A 129 17.23 15.25 12.15
CA PHE A 129 17.11 14.06 11.30
C PHE A 129 15.93 13.17 11.72
N ILE A 130 15.79 12.90 13.01
CA ILE A 130 14.67 12.12 13.56
C ILE A 130 13.33 12.80 13.26
N LEU A 131 13.25 14.12 13.46
CA LEU A 131 12.06 14.92 13.13
C LEU A 131 11.69 14.77 11.65
N LEU A 132 12.66 14.89 10.75
CA LEU A 132 12.44 14.76 9.32
C LEU A 132 11.89 13.38 8.95
N VAL A 133 12.39 12.31 9.58
CA VAL A 133 11.88 10.96 9.36
C VAL A 133 10.43 10.81 9.84
N PHE A 134 10.06 11.37 10.99
CA PHE A 134 8.66 11.34 11.45
C PHE A 134 7.72 12.14 10.54
N ILE A 135 8.17 13.28 10.00
CA ILE A 135 7.38 14.02 8.99
C ILE A 135 7.16 13.16 7.75
N LEU A 136 8.20 12.48 7.26
CA LEU A 136 8.08 11.57 6.12
C LEU A 136 7.12 10.41 6.39
N GLU A 137 7.12 9.86 7.61
CA GLU A 137 6.17 8.83 8.03
C GLU A 137 4.72 9.34 7.94
N VAL A 138 4.44 10.53 8.47
CA VAL A 138 3.09 11.13 8.40
C VAL A 138 2.67 11.34 6.94
N LEU A 139 3.57 11.85 6.09
CA LEU A 139 3.32 12.01 4.66
C LEU A 139 3.02 10.67 3.98
N LEU A 140 3.75 9.60 4.31
CA LEU A 140 3.49 8.24 3.83
C LEU A 140 2.10 7.75 4.27
N MET A 141 1.69 8.03 5.51
CA MET A 141 0.35 7.69 5.98
C MET A 141 -0.74 8.43 5.20
N TRP A 142 -0.55 9.73 4.94
CA TRP A 142 -1.48 10.53 4.12
C TRP A 142 -1.60 10.00 2.68
N LEU A 143 -0.46 9.62 2.06
CA LEU A 143 -0.44 9.00 0.73
C LEU A 143 -1.19 7.67 0.70
N SER A 144 -1.15 6.91 1.81
CA SER A 144 -1.87 5.65 1.91
C SER A 144 -3.39 5.84 2.05
N SER A 145 -3.86 6.74 2.93
CA SER A 145 -5.28 6.99 3.18
C SER A 145 -5.51 8.29 3.97
N PHE A 146 -5.62 9.42 3.28
CA PHE A 146 -5.83 10.74 3.91
C PHE A 146 -7.04 10.81 4.86
N PHE A 147 -8.24 10.42 4.42
CA PHE A 147 -9.45 10.51 5.24
C PHE A 147 -9.50 9.50 6.39
N LEU A 148 -8.90 8.31 6.19
CA LEU A 148 -8.87 7.29 7.23
C LEU A 148 -7.94 7.69 8.37
N PHE A 149 -6.86 8.42 8.04
CA PHE A 149 -5.90 8.93 9.00
C PHE A 149 -6.58 9.76 10.09
N TRP A 150 -7.38 10.76 9.70
CA TRP A 150 -8.11 11.65 10.63
C TRP A 150 -9.21 10.96 11.45
N LYS A 151 -9.63 9.75 11.07
CA LYS A 151 -10.65 9.00 11.81
C LYS A 151 -10.06 8.13 12.91
N ASN A 152 -8.75 7.88 12.87
CA ASN A 152 -8.06 7.12 13.89
C ASN A 152 -7.66 8.04 15.05
N ALA A 153 -8.00 7.67 16.29
CA ALA A 153 -7.68 8.49 17.47
C ALA A 153 -6.19 8.45 17.86
N TRP A 154 -5.43 7.49 17.33
CA TRP A 154 -4.00 7.31 17.61
C TRP A 154 -3.06 8.00 16.62
N ASN A 155 -3.61 8.45 15.49
CA ASN A 155 -2.87 9.13 14.42
C ASN A 155 -2.95 10.64 14.60
#